data_AF-A0AAV2J1D5-F1
#
_entry.id   AF-A0AAV2J1D5-F1
#
_cell.length_a   1.000
_cell.length_b   1.000
_cell.length_c   1.000
_cell.angle_alpha   90.00
_cell.angle_beta   90.00
_cell.angle_gamma   90.00
#
_symmetry.space_group_name_H-M   'P 1'
#
loop_
_entity.id
_entity.type
_entity.pdbx_description
1 polymer ?
#
loop_
_entity_poly.entity_id
_entity_poly.type
_entity_poly.pdbx_seq_one_letter_code
_entity_poly.pdbx_strand_id
1 'polypeptide(L)'
;MPDHPEFARAGQQTGLQVWRVESFDLVPVPQNLQGGFYTGDSYLILNTIKQRSGALQYDLHFWLEEPEGRKPGLSKERETEGGVAKE
;
A
#
# COMPACT_ATOMS: atom_id res chain seq x y z
N MET A 1 -10.49 -3.37 -18.89
CA MET A 1 -10.04 -2.90 -17.56
C MET A 1 -11.14 -3.24 -16.57
N PRO A 2 -10.85 -3.49 -15.29
CA PRO A 2 -11.89 -3.48 -14.26
C PRO A 2 -12.61 -2.13 -14.31
N ASP A 3 -13.94 -2.14 -14.42
CA ASP A 3 -14.76 -0.92 -14.36
C ASP A 3 -14.81 -0.45 -12.90
N HIS A 4 -13.85 0.38 -12.51
CA HIS A 4 -13.82 1.03 -11.20
C HIS A 4 -13.96 2.55 -11.39
N PRO A 5 -14.91 3.23 -10.72
CA PRO A 5 -15.17 4.65 -10.93
C PRO A 5 -13.93 5.52 -10.68
N GLU A 6 -13.12 5.18 -9.69
CA GLU A 6 -11.88 5.91 -9.39
C GLU A 6 -10.81 5.77 -10.49
N PHE A 7 -10.81 4.69 -11.27
CA PHE A 7 -9.84 4.53 -12.37
C PHE A 7 -10.14 5.48 -13.54
N ALA A 8 -11.40 5.84 -13.76
CA ALA A 8 -11.75 6.85 -14.75
C ALA A 8 -11.25 8.25 -14.36
N ARG A 9 -11.07 8.50 -13.05
CA ARG A 9 -10.69 9.80 -12.47
C ARG A 9 -9.20 9.91 -12.17
N ALA A 10 -8.50 8.79 -12.02
CA ALA A 10 -7.08 8.75 -11.72
C ALA A 10 -6.25 9.38 -12.85
N GLY A 11 -5.30 10.26 -12.49
CA GLY A 11 -4.32 10.82 -13.42
C GLY A 11 -4.84 11.88 -14.39
N GLN A 12 -6.11 12.27 -14.30
CA GLN A 12 -6.72 13.27 -15.19
C GLN A 12 -6.21 14.70 -14.93
N GLN A 13 -5.73 14.98 -13.71
CA GLN A 13 -5.21 16.28 -13.31
C GLN A 13 -3.89 16.11 -12.58
N THR A 14 -3.01 17.12 -12.70
CA THR A 14 -1.76 17.15 -11.94
C THR A 14 -2.02 17.29 -10.46
N GLY A 15 -1.20 16.64 -9.64
CA GLY A 15 -1.29 16.67 -8.19
C GLY A 15 -1.37 15.28 -7.58
N LEU A 16 -1.70 15.26 -6.30
CA LEU A 16 -1.75 14.05 -5.49
C LEU A 16 -3.20 13.55 -5.39
N GLN A 17 -3.40 12.27 -5.72
CA GLN A 17 -4.62 11.53 -5.44
C GLN A 17 -4.30 10.41 -4.46
N VAL A 18 -5.06 10.34 -3.37
CA VAL A 18 -4.88 9.33 -2.32
C VAL A 18 -6.19 8.60 -2.14
N TRP A 19 -6.12 7.27 -2.14
CA TRP A 19 -7.24 6.39 -1.82
C TRP A 19 -6.88 5.56 -0.60
N ARG A 20 -7.87 5.32 0.26
CA ARG A 20 -7.82 4.31 1.31
C ARG A 20 -8.55 3.06 0.82
N VAL A 21 -7.99 1.90 1.13
CA VAL A 21 -8.64 0.63 0.85
C VAL A 21 -9.61 0.33 1.99
N GLU A 22 -10.91 0.29 1.68
CA GLU A 22 -11.96 -0.02 2.65
C GLU A 22 -12.83 -1.15 2.09
N SER A 23 -12.93 -2.27 2.80
CA SER A 23 -13.78 -3.40 2.40
C SER A 23 -13.58 -3.86 0.93
N PHE A 24 -12.33 -3.91 0.48
CA PHE A 24 -11.91 -4.23 -0.90
C PHE A 24 -12.30 -3.19 -1.97
N ASP A 25 -12.62 -1.97 -1.57
CA ASP A 25 -12.93 -0.84 -2.47
C ASP A 25 -11.91 0.30 -2.30
N LEU A 26 -11.75 1.14 -3.33
CA LEU A 26 -10.88 2.33 -3.27
C LEU A 26 -11.70 3.57 -2.95
N VAL A 27 -11.59 4.03 -1.70
CA VAL A 27 -12.31 5.22 -1.22
C VAL A 27 -11.38 6.43 -1.29
N PRO A 28 -11.75 7.52 -1.98
CA PRO A 28 -10.90 8.71 -2.09
C PRO A 28 -10.77 9.41 -0.72
N VAL A 29 -9.53 9.71 -0.34
CA VAL A 29 -9.23 10.45 0.89
C VAL A 29 -9.45 11.95 0.65
N PRO A 30 -10.29 12.62 1.46
CA PRO A 30 -10.48 14.07 1.38
C PRO A 30 -9.17 14.83 1.46
N GLN A 31 -9.02 15.89 0.65
CA GLN A 31 -7.76 16.63 0.54
C GLN A 31 -7.27 17.21 1.88
N ASN A 32 -8.18 17.58 2.78
CA ASN A 32 -7.86 18.08 4.12
C ASN A 32 -7.33 17.00 5.08
N LEU A 33 -7.46 15.72 4.74
CA LEU A 33 -6.94 14.59 5.52
C LEU A 33 -5.68 13.98 4.90
N GLN A 34 -5.28 14.44 3.71
CA GLN A 34 -4.04 13.97 3.08
C GLN A 34 -2.82 14.34 3.94
N GLY A 35 -1.95 13.36 4.18
CA GLY A 35 -0.78 13.49 5.06
C GLY A 35 -0.98 12.94 6.47
N GLY A 36 -2.22 12.71 6.90
CA GLY A 36 -2.55 11.96 8.12
C GLY A 36 -2.97 10.53 7.76
N PHE A 37 -2.04 9.59 7.89
CA PHE A 37 -2.31 8.18 7.57
C PHE A 37 -2.57 7.39 8.86
N TYR A 38 -3.67 6.66 8.90
CA TYR A 38 -4.05 5.85 10.04
C TYR A 38 -3.33 4.50 10.02
N THR A 39 -2.69 4.17 11.14
CA THR A 39 -2.10 2.84 11.35
C THR A 39 -3.19 1.78 11.31
N GLY A 40 -3.01 0.76 10.46
CA GLY A 40 -3.98 -0.33 10.29
C GLY A 40 -4.82 -0.24 9.01
N ASP A 41 -4.66 0.82 8.22
CA ASP A 41 -5.34 1.01 6.93
C ASP A 41 -4.35 1.08 5.76
N SER A 42 -4.78 0.58 4.60
CA SER A 42 -3.99 0.52 3.37
C SER A 42 -4.31 1.69 2.48
N TYR A 43 -3.28 2.21 1.81
CA TYR A 43 -3.42 3.38 0.96
C TYR A 43 -2.77 3.18 -0.41
N LEU A 44 -3.43 3.72 -1.43
CA LEU A 44 -2.88 3.90 -2.77
C LEU A 44 -2.67 5.39 -3.02
N ILE A 45 -1.50 5.77 -3.50
CA ILE A 45 -1.14 7.16 -3.76
C ILE A 45 -0.66 7.30 -5.19
N LEU A 46 -1.32 8.16 -5.97
CA LEU A 46 -0.91 8.54 -7.31
C LEU A 46 -0.47 10.00 -7.31
N ASN A 47 0.78 10.25 -7.69
CA ASN A 47 1.28 11.59 -7.97
C ASN A 47 1.38 11.80 -9.48
N THR A 48 0.59 12.73 -10.00
CA THR A 48 0.57 13.08 -11.42
C THR A 48 1.33 14.38 -11.64
N ILE A 49 2.43 14.32 -12.37
CA ILE A 49 3.35 15.44 -12.58
C ILE A 49 3.31 15.86 -14.05
N LYS A 50 3.07 17.14 -14.32
CA LYS A 50 3.24 17.68 -15.68
C LYS A 50 4.71 17.99 -15.93
N GLN A 51 5.29 17.27 -16.87
CA GLN A 51 6.67 17.47 -17.30
C GLN A 51 6.81 18.73 -18.17
N ARG A 52 8.04 19.25 -18.29
CA ARG A 52 8.35 20.39 -19.17
C ARG A 52 8.02 20.13 -20.64
N SER A 53 8.07 18.86 -21.07
CA SER A 53 7.68 18.42 -22.41
C SER A 53 6.17 18.51 -22.67
N GLY A 54 5.36 18.76 -21.64
CA GLY A 54 3.89 18.72 -21.70
C GLY A 54 3.31 17.32 -21.44
N ALA A 55 4.14 16.28 -21.41
CA ALA A 55 3.71 14.93 -21.04
C ALA A 55 3.38 14.83 -19.54
N LEU A 56 2.56 13.85 -19.17
CA LEU A 56 2.29 13.51 -17.78
C LEU A 56 3.19 12.34 -17.34
N GLN A 57 3.80 12.49 -16.17
CA GLN A 57 4.45 11.42 -15.43
C GLN A 57 3.54 10.98 -14.28
N TYR A 58 3.53 9.69 -14.00
CA TYR A 58 2.73 9.08 -12.95
C TYR A 58 3.64 8.29 -12.02
N ASP A 59 3.69 8.69 -10.76
CA ASP A 59 4.36 7.93 -9.71
C ASP A 59 3.28 7.29 -8.82
N LEU A 60 3.24 5.96 -8.80
CA LEU A 60 2.26 5.18 -8.03
C LEU A 60 2.95 4.53 -6.83
N HIS A 61 2.44 4.80 -5.64
CA HIS A 61 2.92 4.26 -4.38
C HIS A 61 1.80 3.53 -3.65
N PHE A 62 2.16 2.47 -2.94
CA PHE A 62 1.26 1.77 -2.03
C PHE A 62 1.85 1.81 -0.62
N TRP A 63 1.00 2.10 0.36
CA TRP A 63 1.30 1.89 1.76
C TRP A 63 0.47 0.70 2.22
N LEU A 64 1.16 -0.37 2.60
CA LEU A 64 0.57 -1.55 3.20
C LEU A 64 0.84 -1.61 4.70
N GLU A 65 -0.18 -2.01 5.43
CA GLU A 65 -0.15 -2.45 6.80
C GLU A 65 0.77 -3.65 6.88
N GLU A 66 1.46 -3.79 8.01
CA GLU A 66 1.84 -5.13 8.40
C GLU A 66 0.60 -5.88 8.88
N PRO A 67 0.34 -7.09 8.36
CA PRO A 67 -0.72 -7.91 8.89
C PRO A 67 -0.46 -8.20 10.37
N GLU A 68 -1.48 -7.95 11.20
CA GLU A 68 -1.44 -8.29 12.62
C GLU A 68 -1.18 -9.80 12.76
N GLY A 69 0.01 -10.14 13.26
CA GLY A 69 0.49 -11.53 13.32
C GLY A 69 1.95 -11.74 12.97
N ARG A 70 2.62 -10.76 12.32
CA ARG A 70 4.07 -10.81 12.17
C ARG A 70 4.74 -10.38 13.48
N LYS A 71 5.07 -11.34 14.35
CA LYS A 71 6.01 -11.06 15.44
C LYS A 71 7.38 -10.74 14.81
N PRO A 72 7.95 -9.53 14.98
CA PRO A 72 9.30 -9.25 14.54
C PRO A 72 10.24 -10.21 15.29
N GLY A 73 10.94 -11.09 14.57
CA GLY A 73 11.95 -11.99 15.14
C GLY A 73 11.59 -13.46 15.33
N LEU A 74 10.43 -13.96 14.86
CA LEU A 74 10.19 -15.41 14.83
C LEU A 74 10.63 -16.03 13.48
N SER A 75 11.92 -15.98 13.19
CA SER A 75 12.53 -16.98 12.31
C SER A 75 12.53 -18.31 13.06
N LYS A 76 11.71 -19.26 12.61
CA LYS A 76 11.80 -20.66 13.08
C LYS A 76 13.18 -21.20 12.68
N GLU A 77 14.17 -21.07 13.56
CA GLU A 77 15.36 -21.90 13.48
C GLU A 77 14.90 -23.33 13.76
N ARG A 78 15.13 -24.22 12.79
CA ARG A 78 14.95 -25.66 13.01
C ARG A 78 16.06 -26.12 13.94
N GLU A 79 15.79 -26.26 15.23
CA GLU A 79 16.62 -27.09 16.09
C GLU A 79 16.41 -28.56 15.68
N THR A 80 17.44 -29.19 15.13
CA THR A 80 17.53 -30.65 15.09
C THR A 80 18.03 -31.12 16.44
N GLU A 81 17.11 -31.56 17.32
CA GLU A 81 17.44 -32.33 18.51
C GLU A 81 17.98 -33.70 18.09
N GLY A 82 19.30 -33.85 18.02
CA GLY A 82 19.99 -35.14 17.96
C GLY A 82 20.28 -35.63 19.38
N GLY A 83 19.24 -36.09 20.07
CA GLY A 83 19.36 -36.72 21.39
C GLY A 83 20.09 -38.07 21.32
N VAL A 84 20.94 -38.29 22.32
CA VAL A 84 21.71 -39.51 22.62
C VAL A 84 20.81 -40.74 22.74
N ALA A 85 21.17 -41.84 22.06
CA ALA A 85 20.75 -43.18 22.44
C ALA A 85 21.92 -43.89 23.13
N LYS A 86 21.70 -44.24 24.41
CA LYS A 86 22.46 -45.28 25.12
C LYS A 86 21.85 -46.64 24.76
N GLU A 87 22.69 -47.59 24.39
CA GLU A 87 22.71 -48.98 24.88
C GLU A 87 24.09 -49.59 24.60
#